data_AF-A0A8B7QQB1-F1
#
_entry.id   AF-A0A8B7QQB1-F1
#
_cell.length_a   1.000
_cell.length_b   1.000
_cell.length_c   1.000
_cell.angle_alpha   90.00
_cell.angle_beta   90.00
_cell.angle_gamma   90.00
#
_symmetry.space_group_name_H-M   'P 1'
#
loop_
_entity.id
_entity.type
_entity.pdbx_description
1 polymer ?
#
loop_
_entity_poly.entity_id
_entity_poly.type
_entity_poly.pdbx_seq_one_letter_code
_entity_poly.pdbx_strand_id
1 'polypeptide(L)'
;MNSCMPACVTPGFHQDSDLLDGRKHCFTVQSESGEDLYFSVELDCDLAQWERAFQTATFLEVERIQCKTYACVLESHLMGLTIDFSTGFICFDAATKIS
;
A
#
# COMPACT_ATOMS: atom_id res chain seq x y z
N MET A 1 -11.11 0.72 -11.87
CA MET A 1 -11.22 -0.40 -10.93
C MET A 1 -10.24 -0.12 -9.82
N ASN A 2 -10.75 0.32 -8.68
CA ASN A 2 -9.96 0.79 -7.55
C ASN A 2 -9.33 -0.44 -6.91
N SER A 3 -8.09 -0.73 -7.28
CA SER A 3 -7.26 -1.63 -6.49
C SER A 3 -7.04 -0.92 -5.16
N CYS A 4 -7.77 -1.35 -4.13
CA CYS A 4 -7.56 -0.96 -2.74
C CYS A 4 -6.06 -1.16 -2.44
N MET A 5 -5.28 -0.09 -2.54
CA MET A 5 -3.89 -0.05 -2.14
C MET A 5 -3.92 -0.02 -0.61
N PRO A 6 -3.18 -0.89 0.08
CA PRO A 6 -3.05 -0.77 1.52
C PRO A 6 -2.42 0.61 1.80
N ALA A 7 -3.04 1.39 2.68
CA ALA A 7 -2.48 2.65 3.13
C ALA A 7 -1.05 2.40 3.62
N CYS A 8 -0.06 3.01 2.95
CA CYS A 8 1.32 2.95 3.39
C CYS A 8 1.57 4.11 4.35
N VAL A 9 2.23 3.81 5.48
CA VAL A 9 2.87 4.86 6.27
C VAL A 9 4.25 5.03 5.70
N THR A 10 4.51 6.19 5.14
CA THR A 10 5.87 6.66 4.95
C THR A 10 6.29 7.32 6.26
N PRO A 11 7.23 6.72 7.02
CA PRO A 11 7.91 7.46 8.08
C PRO A 11 8.51 8.69 7.42
N GLY A 12 8.23 9.87 7.98
CA GLY A 12 8.68 11.12 7.40
C GLY A 12 10.20 11.19 7.36
N PHE A 13 10.81 10.73 6.27
CA PHE A 13 12.17 11.10 5.88
C PHE A 13 12.11 12.38 5.04
N HIS A 14 11.31 13.35 5.49
CA HIS A 14 11.38 14.71 4.99
C HIS A 14 12.35 15.46 5.88
N GLN A 15 13.30 16.16 5.27
CA GLN A 15 14.23 17.03 5.97
C GLN A 15 13.42 17.95 6.87
N ASP A 16 13.89 18.23 8.09
CA ASP A 16 13.27 19.12 9.10
C ASP A 16 12.77 20.46 8.52
N SER A 17 13.23 20.83 7.32
CA SER A 17 12.89 22.02 6.55
C SER A 17 11.48 22.05 5.91
N ASP A 18 10.77 20.92 5.79
CA ASP A 18 9.45 20.87 5.10
C ASP A 18 8.24 20.84 6.07
N LEU A 19 8.49 20.80 7.39
CA LEU A 19 7.44 20.76 8.39
C LEU A 19 6.86 22.17 8.59
N LEU A 20 5.71 22.44 7.95
CA LEU A 20 4.96 23.71 8.03
C LEU A 20 4.65 24.20 9.46
N ASP A 21 4.76 23.35 10.49
CA ASP A 21 4.37 23.65 11.87
C ASP A 21 5.43 23.35 12.97
N GLY A 22 6.62 22.85 12.61
CA GLY A 22 7.71 22.55 13.57
C GLY A 22 7.41 21.43 14.59
N ARG A 23 6.38 20.60 14.36
CA ARG A 23 6.07 19.46 15.23
C ARG A 23 7.04 18.29 14.98
N LYS A 24 7.50 17.65 16.06
CA LYS A 24 8.63 16.71 16.04
C LYS A 24 8.27 15.24 15.80
N HIS A 25 6.98 14.89 15.75
CA HIS A 25 6.50 13.51 15.63
C HIS A 25 5.38 13.40 14.60
N CYS A 26 5.74 13.55 13.33
CA CYS A 26 4.77 13.64 12.23
C CYS A 26 4.94 12.48 11.24
N PHE A 27 3.84 12.10 10.61
CA PHE A 27 3.81 11.07 9.57
C PHE A 27 2.70 11.37 8.57
N THR A 28 2.82 10.79 7.37
CA THR A 28 1.79 10.84 6.34
C THR A 28 1.20 9.46 6.11
N VAL A 29 -0.08 9.45 5.74
CA VAL A 29 -0.81 8.25 5.33
C VAL A 29 -1.43 8.53 3.97
N GLN A 30 -1.09 7.72 2.98
CA GLN A 30 -1.73 7.84 1.67
C GLN A 30 -3.11 7.16 1.70
N SER A 31 -4.14 7.89 1.28
CA SER A 31 -5.51 7.40 1.16
C SER A 31 -5.70 6.52 -0.08
N GLU A 32 -6.87 5.87 -0.19
CA GLU A 32 -7.25 5.14 -1.42
C GLU A 32 -7.36 6.07 -2.64
N SER A 33 -7.66 7.35 -2.44
CA SER A 33 -7.69 8.37 -3.51
C SER A 33 -6.29 8.81 -3.97
N GLY A 34 -5.23 8.38 -3.28
CA GLY A 34 -3.86 8.82 -3.51
C GLY A 34 -3.53 10.17 -2.87
N GLU A 35 -4.39 10.67 -1.97
CA GLU A 35 -4.16 11.89 -1.21
C GLU A 35 -3.32 11.59 0.04
N ASP A 36 -2.31 12.42 0.31
CA ASP A 36 -1.49 12.28 1.51
C ASP A 36 -2.14 13.03 2.69
N LEU A 37 -2.49 12.27 3.74
CA LEU A 37 -3.05 12.79 4.98
C LEU A 37 -1.93 13.00 6.00
N TYR A 38 -1.79 14.21 6.52
CA TYR A 38 -0.76 14.56 7.50
C TYR A 38 -1.27 14.40 8.93
N PHE A 39 -0.48 13.73 9.76
CA PHE A 39 -0.75 13.52 11.18
C PHE A 39 0.46 13.89 12.04
N SER A 40 0.20 14.30 13.27
CA SER A 40 1.21 14.56 14.29
C SER A 40 0.78 13.95 15.62
N VAL A 41 1.74 13.42 16.38
CA VAL A 41 1.52 12.90 17.75
C VAL A 41 2.33 13.68 18.78
N GLU A 42 1.96 13.53 20.05
CA GLU A 42 2.61 14.24 21.15
C GLU A 42 3.90 13.56 21.61
N LEU A 43 3.94 12.21 21.57
CA LEU A 43 5.05 11.41 22.06
C LEU A 43 5.71 10.59 20.96
N ASP A 44 7.02 10.40 21.07
CA ASP A 44 7.80 9.53 20.19
C ASP A 44 7.30 8.06 20.22
N CYS A 45 6.87 7.58 21.40
CA CYS A 45 6.32 6.23 21.52
C CYS A 45 5.00 6.04 20.75
N ASP A 46 4.21 7.11 20.61
CA ASP A 46 2.97 7.06 19.86
C ASP A 46 3.27 6.94 18.36
N LEU A 47 4.32 7.61 17.89
CA LEU A 47 4.75 7.54 16.48
C LEU A 47 5.16 6.10 16.13
N ALA A 48 5.97 5.47 16.99
CA ALA A 48 6.36 4.07 16.83
C ALA A 48 5.15 3.10 16.93
N GLN A 49 4.15 3.43 17.75
CA GLN A 49 2.91 2.65 17.85
C GLN A 49 2.09 2.75 16.57
N TRP A 50 1.97 3.95 15.98
CA TRP A 50 1.31 4.16 14.69
C TRP A 50 2.01 3.38 13.59
N GLU A 51 3.33 3.48 13.48
CA GLU A 51 4.10 2.72 12.50
C GLU A 51 3.82 1.20 12.62
N ARG A 52 3.90 0.66 13.84
CA ARG A 52 3.64 -0.76 14.08
C ARG A 52 2.20 -1.15 13.75
N ALA A 53 1.22 -0.31 14.09
CA ALA A 53 -0.19 -0.57 13.83
C ALA A 53 -0.46 -0.66 12.32
N PHE A 54 0.08 0.28 11.54
CA PHE A 54 -0.05 0.27 10.08
C PHE A 54 0.67 -0.92 9.45
N GLN A 55 1.91 -1.21 9.85
CA GLN A 55 2.63 -2.40 9.37
C GLN A 55 1.84 -3.69 9.66
N THR A 56 1.26 -3.80 10.86
CA THR A 56 0.44 -4.96 11.24
C THR A 56 -0.83 -5.05 10.41
N ALA A 57 -1.53 -3.92 10.20
CA ALA A 57 -2.73 -3.88 9.39
C ALA A 57 -2.44 -4.26 7.92
N THR A 58 -1.36 -3.72 7.33
CA THR A 58 -0.92 -4.07 5.98
C THR A 58 -0.56 -5.56 5.89
N PHE A 59 0.19 -6.08 6.86
CA PHE A 59 0.55 -7.50 6.90
C PHE A 59 -0.70 -8.38 6.94
N LEU A 60 -1.61 -8.13 7.88
CA LEU A 60 -2.84 -8.91 8.03
C LEU A 60 -3.72 -8.83 6.78
N GLU A 61 -3.81 -7.67 6.12
CA GLU A 61 -4.62 -7.52 4.92
C GLU A 61 -4.01 -8.26 3.72
N VAL A 62 -2.69 -8.21 3.57
CA VAL A 62 -1.96 -8.97 2.55
C VAL A 62 -2.07 -10.48 2.82
N GLU A 63 -1.88 -10.90 4.08
CA GLU A 63 -2.07 -12.28 4.52
C GLU A 63 -3.52 -12.72 4.33
N ARG A 64 -4.52 -11.86 4.50
CA ARG A 64 -5.92 -12.20 4.24
C ARG A 64 -6.20 -12.41 2.75
N ILE A 65 -5.57 -11.62 1.88
CA ILE A 65 -5.78 -11.70 0.44
C ILE A 65 -5.23 -13.02 -0.12
N GLN A 66 -4.05 -13.50 0.33
CA GLN A 66 -3.32 -14.72 -0.08
C GLN A 66 -3.03 -14.88 -1.59
N CYS A 67 -4.07 -14.75 -2.41
CA CYS A 67 -4.11 -14.90 -3.85
C CYS A 67 -5.00 -13.81 -4.46
N LYS A 68 -4.46 -13.00 -5.37
CA LYS A 68 -5.23 -11.96 -6.08
C LYS A 68 -4.81 -11.84 -7.52
N THR A 69 -5.80 -11.74 -8.40
CA THR A 69 -5.60 -11.50 -9.83
C THR A 69 -5.87 -10.03 -10.16
N TYR A 70 -4.88 -9.38 -10.75
CA TYR A 70 -4.94 -7.99 -11.20
C TYR A 70 -5.01 -7.97 -12.72
N ALA A 71 -5.86 -7.10 -13.27
CA ALA A 71 -5.82 -6.81 -14.69
C ALA A 71 -4.58 -5.95 -14.99
N CYS A 72 -3.79 -6.35 -15.97
CA CYS A 72 -2.63 -5.60 -16.45
C CYS A 72 -2.56 -5.62 -17.97
N VAL A 73 -1.77 -4.72 -18.54
CA VAL A 73 -1.52 -4.67 -19.99
C VAL A 73 -0.03 -4.87 -20.23
N LEU A 74 0.32 -5.86 -21.04
CA LEU A 74 1.69 -6.13 -21.46
C LEU A 74 1.72 -6.20 -22.99
N GLU A 75 2.59 -5.40 -23.62
CA GLU A 75 2.71 -5.34 -25.09
C GLU A 75 1.36 -5.17 -25.82
N SER A 76 0.48 -4.32 -25.28
CA SER A 76 -0.89 -4.09 -25.78
C SER A 76 -1.89 -5.24 -25.62
N HIS A 77 -1.53 -6.33 -24.93
CA HIS A 77 -2.44 -7.43 -24.61
C HIS A 77 -3.00 -7.28 -23.20
N LEU A 78 -4.31 -7.45 -23.04
CA LEU A 78 -4.95 -7.48 -21.72
C LEU A 78 -4.67 -8.83 -21.05
N MET A 79 -4.05 -8.80 -19.88
CA MET A 79 -3.61 -9.99 -19.16
C MET A 79 -4.16 -10.01 -17.73
N GLY A 80 -4.22 -11.20 -17.15
CA GLY A 80 -4.42 -11.42 -15.72
C GLY A 80 -3.09 -11.75 -15.06
N LEU A 81 -2.67 -10.94 -14.09
CA LEU A 81 -1.54 -11.23 -13.21
C LEU A 81 -2.05 -11.74 -11.87
N THR A 82 -1.90 -13.04 -11.62
CA THR A 82 -2.16 -13.62 -10.31
C THR A 82 -0.89 -13.60 -9.46
N ILE A 83 -1.02 -13.05 -8.27
CA ILE A 83 -0.02 -13.09 -7.21
C ILE A 83 -0.55 -14.03 -6.14
N ASP A 84 0.15 -15.13 -5.87
CA ASP A 84 -0.19 -16.15 -4.88
C ASP A 84 1.01 -16.40 -3.94
N PHE A 85 0.78 -16.31 -2.63
CA PHE A 85 1.85 -16.44 -1.65
C PHE A 85 2.37 -17.87 -1.46
N SER A 86 1.59 -18.87 -1.87
CA SER A 86 1.98 -20.28 -1.81
C SER A 86 2.65 -20.77 -3.10
N THR A 87 2.19 -20.29 -4.26
CA THR A 87 2.64 -20.79 -5.58
C THR A 87 3.45 -19.80 -6.40
N GLY A 88 3.58 -18.55 -5.96
CA GLY A 88 4.32 -17.50 -6.66
C GLY A 88 3.44 -16.67 -7.61
N PHE A 89 3.99 -16.28 -8.76
CA PHE A 89 3.36 -15.33 -9.68
C PHE A 89 3.09 -15.97 -11.03
N ILE A 90 1.91 -15.74 -11.60
CA ILE A 90 1.57 -16.17 -12.96
C ILE A 90 0.89 -15.04 -13.72
N CYS A 91 1.30 -14.84 -14.98
CA CYS A 91 0.66 -13.92 -15.92
C CYS A 91 0.06 -14.73 -17.07
N PHE A 92 -1.21 -14.51 -17.38
CA PHE A 92 -1.94 -15.25 -18.42
C PHE A 92 -2.79 -14.32 -19.28
N ASP A 93 -3.01 -14.68 -20.53
CA ASP A 93 -3.82 -13.88 -21.45
C ASP A 93 -5.29 -13.92 -21.01
N ALA A 94 -5.87 -12.75 -20.71
CA ALA A 94 -7.26 -12.66 -20.27
C ALA A 94 -8.25 -13.11 -21.37
N ALA A 95 -7.83 -13.11 -22.64
CA ALA A 95 -8.59 -13.60 -23.78
C ALA A 95 -8.60 -15.14 -23.91
N THR A 96 -7.77 -15.87 -23.16
CA THR A 96 -7.72 -17.35 -23.23
C THR A 96 -8.77 -18.07 -22.39
N LYS A 97 -9.79 -17.38 -21.87
CA LYS A 97 -11.04 -18.06 -21.48
C LYS A 97 -11.81 -18.43 -22.77
N ILE A 98 -11.34 -19.47 -23.44
CA ILE A 98 -11.97 -20.04 -24.64
C ILE A 98 -13.33 -20.61 -24.22
N SER A 99 -14.39 -20.02 -24.82
CA SER A 99 -15.77 -20.49 -24.98
C SER A 99 -16.54 -21.02 -23.77
#